data_AF-A0A392QF18-F1
#
_entry.id   AF-A0A392QF18-F1
#
_cell.length_a   1.000
_cell.length_b   1.000
_cell.length_c   1.000
_cell.angle_alpha   90.00
_cell.angle_beta   90.00
_cell.angle_gamma   90.00
#
_symmetry.space_group_name_H-M   'P 1'
#
loop_
_entity.id
_entity.type
_entity.pdbx_description
1 polymer ?
#
loop_
_entity_poly.entity_id
_entity_poly.type
_entity_poly.pdbx_seq_one_letter_code
_entity_poly.pdbx_strand_id
1 'polypeptide(L)' 'MADFKNLEANGFNIRTQAVFHGWETYFDRLKGPVYPCLVKDFWKQAKVITKEIKSHVM' A
#
# COMPACT_ATOMS: atom_id res chain seq x y z
N MET A 1 -4.69 10.85 -2.00
CA MET A 1 -3.63 11.11 -1.00
C MET A 1 -3.97 10.25 0.22
N ALA A 2 -3.06 9.40 0.68
CA ALA A 2 -3.34 8.49 1.80
C ALA A 2 -3.57 9.31 3.08
N ASP A 3 -4.81 9.33 3.56
CA ASP A 3 -5.21 9.95 4.82
C ASP A 3 -5.75 8.86 5.73
N PHE A 4 -5.24 8.80 6.95
CA PHE A 4 -5.71 7.88 7.97
C PHE A 4 -7.21 8.04 8.25
N LYS A 5 -7.75 9.28 8.13
CA LYS A 5 -9.19 9.52 8.28
C LYS A 5 -10.00 8.86 7.17
N ASN A 6 -9.49 8.88 5.94
CA ASN A 6 -10.14 8.26 4.79
C ASN A 6 -10.08 6.72 4.90
N LEU A 7 -8.94 6.18 5.33
CA LEU A 7 -8.79 4.75 5.58
C LEU A 7 -9.75 4.26 6.67
N GLU A 8 -9.84 4.99 7.77
CA GLU A 8 -10.78 4.70 8.87
C GLU A 8 -12.24 4.77 8.41
N ALA A 9 -12.61 5.76 7.61
CA ALA A 9 -13.95 5.89 7.02
C ALA A 9 -14.32 4.73 6.07
N ASN A 10 -13.32 4.06 5.48
CA ASN A 10 -13.50 2.86 4.66
C ASN A 10 -13.33 1.55 5.45
N GLY A 11 -13.28 1.61 6.78
CA GLY A 11 -13.18 0.44 7.66
C GLY A 11 -11.75 -0.09 7.88
N PHE A 12 -10.73 0.60 7.39
CA PHE A 12 -9.32 0.22 7.58
C PHE A 12 -8.69 0.98 8.74
N ASN A 13 -8.79 0.42 9.96
CA ASN A 13 -8.12 0.99 11.14
C ASN A 13 -6.66 0.53 11.23
N ILE A 14 -5.82 1.03 10.32
CA ILE A 14 -4.39 0.70 10.26
C ILE A 14 -3.52 1.62 11.11
N ARG A 15 -4.10 2.68 11.72
CA ARG A 15 -3.35 3.71 12.45
C ARG A 15 -2.58 3.09 13.61
N THR A 16 -3.22 2.28 14.44
CA THR A 16 -2.58 1.65 15.61
C THR A 16 -1.41 0.75 15.22
N GLN A 17 -1.55 0.01 14.11
CA GLN A 17 -0.48 -0.84 13.59
C GLN A 17 0.66 0.00 13.01
N ALA A 18 0.33 1.06 12.26
CA ALA A 18 1.32 1.98 11.71
C ALA A 18 2.14 2.67 12.82
N VAL A 19 1.50 3.08 13.92
CA VAL A 19 2.18 3.60 15.12
C VAL A 19 3.11 2.54 15.72
N PHE A 20 2.60 1.34 15.95
CA PHE A 20 3.36 0.25 16.55
C PHE A 20 4.62 -0.11 15.74
N HIS A 21 4.52 -0.09 14.42
CA HIS A 21 5.64 -0.37 13.51
C HIS A 21 6.51 0.87 13.21
N GLY A 22 6.19 2.05 13.77
CA GLY A 22 6.94 3.30 13.55
C GLY A 22 6.78 3.87 12.13
N TRP A 23 5.72 3.49 11.41
CA TRP A 23 5.48 3.87 10.01
C TRP A 23 4.82 5.23 9.83
N GLU A 24 4.44 5.92 10.91
CA GLU A 24 3.74 7.21 10.83
C GLU A 24 4.51 8.25 10.00
N THR A 25 5.82 8.35 10.21
CA THR A 25 6.70 9.24 9.43
C THR A 25 6.84 8.81 7.97
N TYR A 26 6.63 7.52 7.67
CA TYR A 26 6.65 6.99 6.31
C TYR A 26 5.41 7.42 5.53
N PHE A 27 4.24 7.37 6.15
CA PHE A 27 2.99 7.86 5.56
C PHE A 27 3.06 9.36 5.25
N ASP A 28 3.73 10.16 6.09
CA ASP A 28 3.96 11.57 5.80
C ASP A 28 4.89 11.79 4.60
N ARG A 29 5.87 10.91 4.37
CA ARG A 29 6.70 10.96 3.14
C ARG A 29 5.91 10.57 1.90
N LEU A 30 4.96 9.65 2.02
CA LEU A 30 4.08 9.22 0.93
C LEU A 30 3.06 10.29 0.50
N LYS A 31 2.82 11.33 1.32
CA LYS A 31 1.97 12.47 0.98
C LYS A 31 2.55 13.36 -0.15
N GLY A 32 3.86 13.27 -0.41
CA GLY A 32 4.54 14.00 -1.50
C GLY A 32 4.56 13.25 -2.84
N PRO A 33 5.34 13.71 -3.83
CA PRO A 33 5.48 13.04 -5.13
C PRO A 33 6.12 11.65 -5.02
N VAL A 34 6.63 11.29 -3.84
CA VAL A 34 7.25 10.00 -3.53
C VAL A 34 6.32 8.82 -3.85
N TYR A 35 5.05 8.87 -3.43
CA TYR A 35 4.13 7.76 -3.71
C TYR A 35 3.82 7.61 -5.21
N PRO A 36 3.44 8.68 -5.95
CA PRO A 36 3.30 8.59 -7.41
C PRO A 36 4.56 8.11 -8.14
N CYS A 37 5.76 8.56 -7.73
CA CYS A 37 7.03 8.12 -8.31
C CYS A 37 7.30 6.64 -8.03
N LEU A 38 7.11 6.18 -6.80
CA LEU A 38 7.23 4.77 -6.41
C LEU A 38 6.28 3.89 -7.23
N VAL A 39 5.01 4.28 -7.35
CA VAL A 39 4.03 3.53 -8.14
C VAL A 39 4.47 3.46 -9.61
N LYS A 40 4.91 4.58 -10.19
CA LYS A 40 5.39 4.63 -11.58
C LYS A 40 6.61 3.72 -11.78
N ASP A 41 7.59 3.76 -10.90
CA ASP A 41 8.80 2.96 -11.03
C ASP A 41 8.55 1.48 -10.74
N PHE A 42 7.65 1.16 -9.82
CA PHE A 42 7.16 -0.20 -9.61
C PHE A 42 6.52 -0.75 -10.88
N TRP A 43 5.61 0.00 -11.52
CA TRP A 43 4.94 -0.45 -12.74
C TRP A 43 5.89 -0.64 -13.92
N LYS A 44 6.95 0.17 -14.05
CA LYS A 44 7.99 -0.05 -15.08
C LYS A 44 8.70 -1.40 -14.91
N GLN A 45 8.84 -1.85 -13.67
CA GLN A 45 9.56 -3.08 -13.33
C GLN A 45 8.61 -4.29 -13.16
N ALA A 46 7.31 -4.03 -13.04
CA ALA A 46 6.30 -5.05 -12.87
C ALA A 46 6.21 -5.93 -14.13
N LYS A 47 6.38 -7.23 -13.95
CA LYS A 47 6.13 -8.23 -14.99
C LYS A 47 4.78 -8.88 -14.71
N VAL A 48 3.91 -8.90 -15.71
CA VAL A 48 2.65 -9.64 -15.63
C VAL A 48 3.00 -11.13 -15.72
N ILE A 49 2.78 -11.86 -14.63
CA ILE A 49 2.91 -13.32 -14.62
C ILE A 49 1.50 -13.88 -14.76
N THR A 50 1.14 -14.30 -15.98
CA THR A 50 -0.03 -15.16 -16.23
C THR A 50 0.29 -16.58 -15.78
N LYS A 51 0.35 -16.80 -14.47
CA LYS A 51 0.20 -18.13 -13.89
C LYS A 51 -1.21 -18.25 -13.37
N GLU A 52 -2.00 -19.12 -14.00
CA GLU A 52 -3.27 -19.56 -13.44
C GLU A 52 -3.00 -20.23 -12.10
N ILE A 53 -3.39 -19.57 -11.01
CA ILE A 53 -3.44 -20.22 -9.69
C ILE A 53 -4.65 -21.15 -9.74
N LYS A 54 -4.45 -22.38 -10.19
CA LYS A 54 -5.44 -23.44 -9.92
C LYS A 54 -5.34 -23.76 -8.44
N SER A 55 -6.23 -23.18 -7.64
CA SER A 55 -6.42 -23.58 -6.26
C SER A 55 -6.72 -25.07 -6.24
N HIS A 56 -5.75 -25.89 -5.84
CA HIS A 56 -6.00 -27.28 -5.54
C HIS A 56 -6.68 -27.31 -4.17
N VAL A 57 -8.00 -27.39 -4.17
CA VAL A 57 -8.77 -27.70 -2.97
C VAL A 57 -8.52 -29.18 -2.68
N MET A 58 -7.78 -29.44 -1.61
CA MET A 58 -7.70 -30.74 -0.94
C MET A 58 -8.72 -30.77 0.19
#